data_AF-A0A398D1L8-F1
#
_entry.id   AF-A0A398D1L8-F1
#
_cell.length_a   1.000
_cell.length_b   1.000
_cell.length_c   1.000
_cell.angle_alpha   90.00
_cell.angle_beta   90.00
_cell.angle_gamma   90.00
#
_symmetry.space_group_name_H-M   'P 1'
#
loop_
_entity.id
_entity.type
_entity.pdbx_description
1 polymer ?
#
loop_
_entity_poly.entity_id
_entity_poly.type
_entity_poly.pdbx_seq_one_letter_code
_entity_poly.pdbx_strand_id
1 'polypeptide(L)' 'MNGKDLFEKLREINPSVAAILMSGYDATDTPFASTGFVAFIPKPYTLQELATRVRQSLDAPAVPASGPEEESTV' A
#
# COMPACT_ATOMS: atom_id res chain seq x y z
N MET A 1 2.71 -12.02 -13.15
CA MET A 1 1.82 -11.24 -12.27
C MET A 1 2.45 -11.19 -10.90
N ASN A 2 2.98 -10.04 -10.52
CA ASN A 2 3.55 -9.76 -9.19
C ASN A 2 2.49 -9.10 -8.29
N GLY A 3 2.85 -8.76 -7.04
CA GLY A 3 1.93 -8.10 -6.09
C GLY A 3 1.46 -6.71 -6.53
N LYS A 4 2.27 -5.96 -7.28
CA LYS A 4 1.93 -4.63 -7.82
C LYS A 4 0.91 -4.75 -8.95
N ASP A 5 1.11 -5.67 -9.90
CA ASP A 5 0.18 -5.91 -11.01
C ASP A 5 -1.22 -6.30 -10.49
N LEU A 6 -1.28 -7.07 -9.40
CA LEU A 6 -2.55 -7.43 -8.76
C LEU A 6 -3.22 -6.21 -8.12
N PHE A 7 -2.45 -5.38 -7.42
CA PHE A 7 -3.00 -4.19 -6.76
C PHE A 7 -3.56 -3.18 -7.76
N GLU A 8 -2.87 -2.96 -8.89
CA GLU A 8 -3.35 -2.09 -9.97
C GLU A 8 -4.69 -2.60 -10.52
N LYS A 9 -4.80 -3.90 -10.80
CA LYS A 9 -6.06 -4.52 -11.23
C LYS A 9 -7.17 -4.43 -10.18
N LEU A 10 -6.84 -4.55 -8.89
CA LEU A 10 -7.83 -4.37 -7.82
C LEU A 10 -8.32 -2.92 -7.74
N ARG A 11 -7.44 -1.94 -7.98
CA ARG A 11 -7.80 -0.51 -8.02
C ARG A 11 -8.69 -0.16 -9.21
N GLU A 12 -8.52 -0.84 -10.35
CA GLU A 12 -9.44 -0.70 -11.49
C GLU A 12 -10.88 -1.13 -11.13
N ILE A 13 -11.05 -2.12 -10.24
CA ILE A 13 -12.35 -2.63 -9.80
C ILE A 13 -12.91 -1.78 -8.64
N ASN A 14 -12.07 -1.46 -7.66
CA ASN A 14 -12.42 -0.65 -6.50
C ASN A 14 -11.30 0.36 -6.23
N PRO A 15 -11.49 1.63 -6.64
CA PRO A 15 -10.49 2.68 -6.44
C PRO A 15 -10.11 2.93 -4.97
N SER A 16 -10.99 2.57 -4.04
CA SER A 16 -10.81 2.73 -2.60
C SER A 16 -10.24 1.47 -1.91
N VAL A 17 -9.80 0.46 -2.67
CA VAL A 17 -9.22 -0.75 -2.09
C VAL A 17 -7.92 -0.43 -1.33
N ALA A 18 -7.89 -0.81 -0.06
CA ALA A 18 -6.69 -0.73 0.76
C ALA A 18 -5.91 -2.05 0.67
N ALA A 19 -4.60 -1.99 0.44
CA ALA A 19 -3.75 -3.18 0.39
C ALA A 19 -2.49 -3.00 1.25
N ILE A 20 -2.16 -4.05 2.00
CA ILE A 20 -0.97 -4.14 2.83
C ILE A 20 0.03 -5.08 2.14
N LEU A 21 1.24 -4.59 1.88
CA LEU A 21 2.30 -5.39 1.27
C LEU A 21 3.08 -6.15 2.35
N MET A 22 3.32 -7.45 2.13
CA MET A 22 4.10 -8.29 3.04
C MET A 22 5.27 -8.95 2.29
N SER A 23 6.52 -8.65 2.66
CA SER A 23 7.71 -9.20 1.97
C SER A 23 8.75 -9.74 2.96
N GLY A 24 9.49 -10.79 2.58
CA GLY A 24 10.43 -11.52 3.43
C GLY A 24 11.84 -11.73 2.88
N TYR A 25 12.25 -10.93 1.90
CA TYR A 25 13.61 -10.87 1.38
C TYR A 25 13.94 -9.40 1.16
N ASP A 26 15.06 -8.93 1.72
CA ASP A 26 15.66 -7.59 1.63
C ASP A 26 14.80 -6.57 0.86
N ALA A 27 13.71 -6.13 1.50
CA ALA A 27 12.70 -5.26 0.89
C ALA A 27 13.18 -3.80 0.78
N THR A 28 14.49 -3.61 0.73
CA THR A 28 15.16 -2.32 0.58
C THR A 28 15.01 -1.75 -0.83
N ASP A 29 14.65 -2.57 -1.82
CA ASP A 29 14.72 -2.19 -3.24
C ASP A 29 13.38 -1.85 -3.90
N THR A 30 12.25 -1.96 -3.18
CA THR A 30 10.95 -1.54 -3.74
C THR A 30 10.52 -0.22 -3.09
N PRO A 31 10.47 0.91 -3.82
CA PRO A 31 10.04 2.19 -3.27
C PRO A 31 8.55 2.12 -2.89
N PHE A 32 8.28 1.72 -1.64
CA PHE A 32 6.94 1.59 -1.08
C PHE A 32 6.13 2.89 -1.23
N ALA A 33 6.79 4.04 -1.11
CA ALA A 33 6.17 5.36 -1.21
C ALA A 33 5.44 5.62 -2.53
N SER A 34 5.84 4.99 -3.65
CA SER A 34 5.22 5.22 -4.97
C SER A 34 4.21 4.15 -5.38
N THR A 35 3.89 3.18 -4.52
CA THR A 35 3.07 2.02 -4.89
C THR A 35 1.58 2.18 -4.57
N GLY A 36 1.21 3.10 -3.68
CA GLY A 36 -0.17 3.28 -3.23
C GLY A 36 -0.66 2.22 -2.22
N PHE A 37 0.21 1.34 -1.73
CA PHE A 37 -0.10 0.48 -0.59
C PHE A 37 -0.26 1.30 0.70
N VAL A 38 -1.18 0.89 1.57
CA VAL A 38 -1.46 1.62 2.83
C VAL A 38 -0.50 1.26 3.96
N ALA A 39 0.10 0.06 3.91
CA ALA A 39 1.10 -0.36 4.87
C ALA A 39 2.05 -1.43 4.28
N PHE A 40 3.23 -1.54 4.89
CA PHE A 40 4.22 -2.59 4.63
C PHE A 40 4.51 -3.37 5.91
N ILE A 41 4.59 -4.70 5.81
CA ILE A 41 4.97 -5.59 6.91
C ILE A 41 6.13 -6.49 6.46
N PRO A 42 7.35 -6.30 7.00
CA PRO A 42 8.47 -7.20 6.73
C PRO A 42 8.24 -8.54 7.43
N LYS A 43 8.61 -9.64 6.78
CA LYS A 43 8.66 -10.97 7.39
C LYS A 43 10.05 -11.21 8.01
N PRO A 44 10.13 -11.89 9.17
CA PRO A 44 9.01 -12.45 9.92
C PRO A 44 8.26 -11.40 10.75
N TYR A 45 6.97 -11.64 10.96
CA TYR A 45 6.11 -10.84 11.84
C TYR A 45 5.25 -11.76 12.71
N THR A 46 4.80 -11.24 13.84
CA THR A 46 3.87 -11.86 14.77
C THR A 46 2.42 -11.60 14.37
N LEU A 47 1.49 -12.40 14.90
CA LEU A 47 0.05 -12.16 14.71
C LEU A 47 -0.41 -10.82 15.30
N GLN A 48 0.22 -10.39 16.40
CA GLN A 48 -0.09 -9.11 17.02
C GLN A 48 0.30 -7.95 16.10
N GLU A 49 1.49 -7.98 15.50
CA GLU A 49 1.94 -6.96 14.56
C GLU A 49 1.01 -6.89 13.33
N LEU A 50 0.60 -8.04 12.79
CA LEU A 50 -0.37 -8.09 11.71
C LEU A 50 -1.70 -7.44 12.12
N ALA A 51 -2.27 -7.83 13.27
CA ALA A 51 -3.54 -7.31 13.76
C ALA A 51 -3.49 -5.79 13.98
N THR A 52 -2.41 -5.28 14.56
CA THR A 52 -2.20 -3.84 14.76
C THR A 52 -2.15 -3.10 13.43
N ARG A 53 -1.42 -3.61 12.44
CA ARG A 53 -1.29 -2.96 11.12
C ARG A 53 -2.59 -2.97 10.33
N VAL A 54 -3.35 -4.05 10.41
CA VAL A 54 -4.68 -4.14 9.81
C VAL A 54 -5.61 -3.11 10.46
N ARG A 55 -5.64 -3.04 11.79
CA ARG A 55 -6.48 -2.05 12.51
C ARG A 55 -6.12 -0.62 12.10
N GLN A 56 -4.84 -0.27 12.10
CA GLN A 56 -4.36 1.04 11.65
C GLN A 56 -4.79 1.38 10.22
N SER A 57 -4.77 0.38 9.32
CA SER A 57 -5.15 0.57 7.91
C SER A 57 -6.66 0.78 7.72
N LEU A 58 -7.48 0.22 8.62
CA LEU A 58 -8.94 0.39 8.61
C LEU A 58 -9.38 1.69 9.30
N ASP A 59 -8.64 2.13 10.31
CA ASP A 59 -8.94 3.33 11.09
C ASP A 59 -8.42 4.61 10.41
N ALA A 60 -7.44 4.50 9.51
CA ALA A 60 -6.97 5.63 8.72
C ALA A 60 -8.09 6.11 7.78
N PRO A 61 -8.39 7.42 7.74
CA PRO A 61 -9.31 7.95 6.73
C PRO A 61 -8.74 7.60 5.36
N ALA A 62 -9.59 7.02 4.49
CA ALA A 62 -9.21 6.71 3.13
C ALA A 62 -8.64 7.98 2.50
N VAL A 63 -7.32 8.05 2.33
CA VAL A 63 -6.69 9.15 1.62
C VAL A 63 -7.23 9.03 0.21
N PRO A 64 -8.09 9.96 -0.26
CA PRO A 64 -8.49 9.94 -1.65
C PRO A 64 -7.19 10.06 -2.44
N ALA A 65 -7.00 9.17 -3.41
CA ALA A 65 -5.86 9.24 -4.31
C ALA A 65 -5.81 10.66 -4.87
N SER A 66 -4.89 11.48 -4.37
CA SER A 66 -4.60 12.78 -4.96
C SER A 66 -4.37 12.50 -6.44
N GLY A 67 -5.20 13.11 -7.28
CA GLY A 67 -5.02 13.13 -8.72
C GLY A 67 -3.63 13.67 -9.07
N PRO A 68 -3.20 13.55 -10.33
CA PRO A 68 -1.90 14.08 -10.73
C PRO A 68 -1.87 15.56 -10.35
N GLU A 69 -1.00 15.93 -9.41
CA GLU A 69 -0.71 17.34 -9.16
C GLU A 69 -0.10 17.86 -10.45
N GLU A 70 -0.92 18.63 -11.17
CA GLU A 70 -0.55 19.37 -12.35
C GLU A 70 0.77 20.10 -12.09
N GLU A 71 1.71 19.83 -13.00
CA GLU A 71 2.89 20.62 -13.28
C GLU A 71 2.49 22.10 -13.45
N SER A 72 2.48 22.85 -12.35
CA SER A 72 2.27 24.30 -12.35
C SER A 72 3.63 24.99 -12.20
N THR A 73 4.24 25.21 -13.37
CA THR A 73 5.01 26.40 -13.75
C THR A 73 5.19 27.46 -12.65
N VAL A 74 6.44 27.70 -12.25
CA VAL A 74 7.05 29.06 -12.20
C VAL A 74 8.52 28.94 -12.55
#